data_AF-A0A6L5Z4Y8-F1
#
_entry.id   AF-A0A6L5Z4Y8-F1
#
_cell.length_a   1.000
_cell.length_b   1.000
_cell.length_c   1.000
_cell.angle_alpha   90.00
_cell.angle_beta   90.00
_cell.angle_gamma   90.00
#
_symmetry.space_group_name_H-M   'P 1'
#
loop_
_entity.id
_entity.type
_entity.pdbx_description
1 polymer ?
#
loop_
_entity_poly.entity_id
_entity_poly.type
_entity_poly.pdbx_seq_one_letter_code
_entity_poly.pdbx_strand_id
1 'polypeptide(L)'
;MKMRIALTLSTLLAAGPLAAQEVLNVYNWSDYIAEDTIEKFEAETGIQVNYDVYDSNEVLEAKMLAGNSGYDVVVPTSDFLQRQIAAGAYQPLDKSKLPNLENMDPQLMERAAAYDAGNEHAVIYMWGTTGIGYNAGMVEERLGADAPTDSWALVFDPEVAARLSDCGITVLNAPTEVIPAAMAYAGLDPTSTDPADLEKGAEVVEGVREYIRYFHSSQYITDLANGDVCVSVGWSGDVFQAQARAVEAENGVDIAYTIPSEGALVWFDMMAIPVDAPNPDAAHRFINFVMDPQITADITNYVWYANANAASMELVDEEITSDPGIFPTAEVREKLWTAPVYDSRTDRVVTRLWTRVATGQ
;
A
#
# COMPACT_ATOMS: atom_id res chain seq x y z
N MET A 1 84.70 31.07 5.22
CA MET A 1 83.25 31.09 5.52
C MET A 1 82.58 30.12 4.55
N LYS A 2 82.05 28.99 5.02
CA LYS A 2 81.52 27.91 4.17
C LYS A 2 80.03 28.16 3.88
N MET A 3 79.68 28.18 2.60
CA MET A 3 78.33 28.34 2.06
C MET A 3 77.55 27.03 2.22
N ARG A 4 76.39 27.06 2.89
CA ARG A 4 75.46 25.92 3.01
C ARG A 4 74.24 26.20 2.14
N ILE A 5 74.09 25.43 1.07
CA ILE A 5 72.90 25.37 0.22
C ILE A 5 71.90 24.45 0.94
N ALA A 6 70.76 25.00 1.36
CA ALA A 6 69.64 24.23 1.89
C ALA A 6 68.72 23.83 0.73
N LEU A 7 68.59 22.52 0.51
CA LEU A 7 67.70 21.92 -0.48
C LEU A 7 66.34 21.72 0.19
N THR A 8 65.34 22.54 -0.15
CA THR A 8 63.97 22.42 0.34
C THR A 8 63.25 21.36 -0.49
N LEU A 9 62.93 20.23 0.11
CA LEU A 9 62.15 19.15 -0.51
C LEU A 9 60.66 19.51 -0.39
N SER A 10 60.04 19.97 -1.46
CA SER A 10 58.60 20.22 -1.53
C SER A 10 57.84 18.91 -1.68
N THR A 11 57.21 18.44 -0.61
CA THR A 11 56.24 17.35 -0.62
C THR A 11 54.96 17.83 -1.29
N LEU A 12 54.69 17.38 -2.53
CA LEU A 12 53.35 17.47 -3.11
C LEU A 12 52.44 16.51 -2.34
N LEU A 13 51.53 17.03 -1.52
CA LEU A 13 50.36 16.27 -1.09
C LEU A 13 49.46 16.10 -2.31
N ALA A 14 49.33 14.86 -2.80
CA ALA A 14 48.27 14.48 -3.71
C ALA A 14 46.95 14.50 -2.94
N ALA A 15 46.20 15.60 -3.05
CA ALA A 15 44.78 15.59 -2.73
C ALA A 15 44.08 14.75 -3.80
N GLY A 16 43.67 13.53 -3.43
CA GLY A 16 42.73 12.77 -4.24
C GLY A 16 41.42 13.56 -4.39
N PRO A 17 40.65 13.35 -5.46
CA PRO A 17 39.33 13.96 -5.56
C PRO A 17 38.51 13.53 -4.35
N LEU A 18 37.99 14.50 -3.59
CA LEU A 18 36.86 14.24 -2.69
C LEU A 18 35.75 13.74 -3.62
N ALA A 19 35.46 12.44 -3.60
CA ALA A 19 34.22 11.94 -4.15
C ALA A 19 33.10 12.70 -3.41
N ALA A 20 32.23 13.39 -4.15
CA ALA A 20 31.04 13.96 -3.55
C ALA A 20 30.32 12.82 -2.82
N GLN A 21 29.98 13.05 -1.55
CA GLN A 21 29.24 12.06 -0.77
C GLN A 21 27.92 11.83 -1.51
N GLU A 22 27.70 10.60 -1.98
CA GLU A 22 26.49 10.22 -2.69
C GLU A 22 25.34 10.23 -1.67
N VAL A 23 24.27 10.97 -1.99
CA VAL A 23 23.10 11.11 -1.12
C VAL A 23 21.88 10.63 -1.91
N LEU A 24 21.18 9.65 -1.36
CA LEU A 24 19.91 9.13 -1.86
C LEU A 24 18.75 9.85 -1.15
N ASN A 25 17.77 10.33 -1.91
CA ASN A 25 16.57 10.96 -1.37
C ASN A 25 15.38 10.02 -1.58
N VAL A 26 14.83 9.48 -0.50
CA VAL A 26 13.68 8.56 -0.54
C VAL A 26 12.44 9.28 -0.01
N TYR A 27 11.31 9.10 -0.69
CA TYR A 27 10.01 9.56 -0.22
C TYR A 27 9.04 8.37 -0.15
N ASN A 28 8.71 7.92 1.06
CA ASN A 28 7.85 6.75 1.30
C ASN A 28 6.68 7.11 2.21
N TRP A 29 5.77 6.16 2.45
CA TRP A 29 4.75 6.27 3.47
C TRP A 29 5.36 6.38 4.89
N SER A 30 4.66 7.07 5.78
CA SER A 30 4.96 7.08 7.22
C SER A 30 4.80 5.70 7.85
N ASP A 31 5.62 5.38 8.85
CA ASP A 31 5.58 4.12 9.62
C ASP A 31 5.66 2.85 8.75
N TYR A 32 6.39 2.95 7.63
CA TYR A 32 6.42 1.93 6.58
C TYR A 32 7.83 1.45 6.23
N ILE A 33 8.72 1.36 7.23
CA ILE A 33 10.07 0.80 7.11
C ILE A 33 10.56 0.36 8.49
N ALA A 34 11.38 -0.70 8.59
CA ALA A 34 12.01 -1.06 9.87
C ALA A 34 13.06 -0.02 10.28
N GLU A 35 13.16 0.24 11.59
CA GLU A 35 14.02 1.29 12.18
C GLU A 35 15.48 1.23 11.72
N ASP A 36 16.02 0.03 11.50
CA ASP A 36 17.42 -0.19 11.16
C ASP A 36 17.69 -0.37 9.66
N THR A 37 16.65 -0.34 8.81
CA THR A 37 16.78 -0.58 7.36
C THR A 37 17.72 0.41 6.71
N ILE A 38 17.56 1.71 7.05
CA ILE A 38 18.39 2.77 6.49
C ILE A 38 19.83 2.64 7.00
N GLU A 39 20.03 2.40 8.29
CA GLU A 39 21.37 2.21 8.86
C GLU A 39 22.11 1.05 8.19
N LYS A 40 21.44 -0.08 7.97
CA LYS A 40 21.99 -1.23 7.24
C LYS A 40 22.39 -0.86 5.81
N PHE A 41 21.54 -0.13 5.08
CA PHE A 41 21.84 0.32 3.72
C PHE A 41 23.05 1.27 3.68
N GLU A 42 23.09 2.27 4.57
CA GLU A 42 24.20 3.21 4.64
C GLU A 42 25.52 2.50 4.98
N ALA A 43 25.47 1.54 5.91
CA ALA A 43 26.64 0.76 6.31
C ALA A 43 27.16 -0.15 5.18
N GLU A 44 26.28 -0.77 4.39
CA GLU A 44 26.65 -1.62 3.27
C GLU A 44 27.22 -0.81 2.10
N THR A 45 26.62 0.35 1.81
CA THR A 45 26.84 1.05 0.55
C THR A 45 27.72 2.30 0.66
N GLY A 46 27.80 2.90 1.84
CA GLY A 46 28.39 4.22 2.07
C GLY A 46 27.57 5.39 1.52
N ILE A 47 26.37 5.13 0.97
CA ILE A 47 25.44 6.16 0.48
C ILE A 47 24.66 6.69 1.69
N GLN A 48 24.56 8.01 1.82
CA GLN A 48 23.70 8.60 2.86
C GLN A 48 22.26 8.69 2.36
N VAL A 49 21.28 8.50 3.23
CA VAL A 49 19.86 8.54 2.88
C VAL A 49 19.19 9.73 3.57
N ASN A 50 18.62 10.63 2.77
CA ASN A 50 17.58 11.53 3.23
C ASN A 50 16.24 10.80 3.06
N TYR A 51 15.58 10.48 4.16
CA TYR A 51 14.31 9.77 4.16
C TYR A 51 13.18 10.69 4.60
N ASP A 52 12.31 11.06 3.66
CA ASP A 52 11.10 11.83 3.92
C ASP A 52 9.88 10.89 3.88
N VAL A 53 8.82 11.28 4.59
CA VAL A 53 7.56 10.53 4.62
C VAL A 53 6.36 11.36 4.16
N TYR A 54 5.35 10.67 3.64
CA TYR A 54 4.03 11.21 3.33
C TYR A 54 2.91 10.30 3.83
N ASP A 55 1.69 10.84 3.85
CA ASP A 55 0.49 10.21 4.40
C ASP A 55 -0.65 10.06 3.36
N SER A 56 -0.45 10.54 2.12
CA SER A 56 -1.42 10.36 1.04
C SER A 56 -0.76 10.32 -0.35
N ASN A 57 -1.34 9.51 -1.24
CA ASN A 57 -0.92 9.43 -2.63
C ASN A 57 -1.11 10.76 -3.39
N GLU A 58 -2.09 11.58 -3.04
CA GLU A 58 -2.30 12.90 -3.65
C GLU A 58 -1.15 13.87 -3.34
N VAL A 59 -0.60 13.80 -2.13
CA VAL A 59 0.58 14.59 -1.74
C VAL A 59 1.78 14.17 -2.58
N LEU A 60 2.01 12.87 -2.75
CA LEU A 60 3.06 12.34 -3.61
C LEU A 60 2.83 12.76 -5.07
N GLU A 61 1.64 12.56 -5.61
CA GLU A 61 1.32 12.89 -7.00
C GLU A 61 1.54 14.36 -7.30
N ALA A 62 1.08 15.27 -6.42
CA ALA A 62 1.27 16.70 -6.61
C ALA A 62 2.76 17.06 -6.75
N LYS A 63 3.65 16.40 -6.00
CA LYS A 63 5.10 16.55 -6.15
C LYS A 63 5.61 15.96 -7.47
N MET A 64 5.16 14.76 -7.85
CA MET A 64 5.61 14.10 -9.09
C MET A 64 5.20 14.89 -10.34
N LEU A 65 3.96 15.41 -10.38
CA LEU A 65 3.43 16.14 -11.53
C LEU A 65 3.90 17.60 -11.60
N ALA A 66 4.36 18.18 -10.49
CA ALA A 66 5.01 19.48 -10.49
C ALA A 66 6.40 19.44 -11.16
N GLY A 67 7.05 18.28 -11.15
CA GLY A 67 8.43 18.09 -11.60
C GLY A 67 9.46 18.74 -10.68
N ASN A 68 10.74 18.42 -10.90
CA ASN A 68 11.85 18.75 -10.01
C ASN A 68 11.57 18.30 -8.56
N SER A 69 11.15 17.03 -8.43
CA SER A 69 10.73 16.44 -7.16
C SER A 69 11.83 16.45 -6.10
N GLY A 70 13.08 16.28 -6.55
CA GLY A 70 14.26 16.15 -5.69
C GLY A 70 14.42 14.75 -5.08
N TYR A 71 13.57 13.78 -5.44
CA TYR A 71 13.61 12.42 -4.92
C TYR A 71 14.18 11.43 -5.93
N ASP A 72 14.87 10.43 -5.39
CA ASP A 72 15.52 9.35 -6.13
C ASP A 72 14.66 8.09 -6.15
N VAL A 73 13.97 7.80 -5.05
CA VAL A 73 13.00 6.68 -4.93
C VAL A 73 11.71 7.23 -4.33
N VAL A 74 10.59 6.87 -4.95
CA VAL A 74 9.25 7.10 -4.41
C VAL A 74 8.43 5.82 -4.40
N VAL A 75 7.36 5.75 -3.60
CA VAL A 75 6.61 4.50 -3.39
C VAL A 75 5.09 4.66 -3.59
N PRO A 76 4.61 5.14 -4.76
CA PRO A 76 3.17 5.30 -5.00
C PRO A 76 2.40 3.98 -4.91
N THR A 77 1.12 4.05 -4.56
CA THR A 77 0.20 2.92 -4.74
C THR A 77 -0.10 2.72 -6.23
N SER A 78 -0.35 1.48 -6.63
CA SER A 78 -0.35 1.01 -8.02
C SER A 78 -1.30 1.74 -8.96
N ASP A 79 -2.47 2.18 -8.49
CA ASP A 79 -3.42 2.97 -9.29
C ASP A 79 -2.90 4.40 -9.56
N PHE A 80 -2.26 5.03 -8.58
CA PHE A 80 -1.56 6.30 -8.76
C PHE A 80 -0.31 6.14 -9.63
N LEU A 81 0.44 5.05 -9.46
CA LEU A 81 1.58 4.73 -10.32
C LEU A 81 1.15 4.69 -11.79
N GLN A 82 0.06 3.97 -12.11
CA GLN A 82 -0.40 3.81 -13.50
C GLN A 82 -0.65 5.16 -14.19
N ARG A 83 -1.37 6.07 -13.55
CA ARG A 83 -1.66 7.40 -14.13
C ARG A 83 -0.44 8.31 -14.19
N GLN A 84 0.48 8.17 -13.24
CA GLN A 84 1.75 8.90 -13.22
C GLN A 84 2.73 8.39 -14.30
N ILE A 85 2.75 7.09 -14.60
CA ILE A 85 3.46 6.51 -15.75
C ILE A 85 2.90 7.13 -17.04
N ALA A 86 1.57 7.18 -17.20
CA ALA A 86 0.94 7.79 -18.37
C ALA A 86 1.27 9.29 -18.52
N ALA A 87 1.55 9.98 -17.41
CA ALA A 87 2.02 11.37 -17.40
C ALA A 87 3.54 11.52 -17.60
N GLY A 88 4.31 10.42 -17.67
CA GLY A 88 5.76 10.43 -17.86
C GLY A 88 6.56 10.77 -16.62
N ALA A 89 6.03 10.49 -15.42
CA ALA A 89 6.69 10.83 -14.15
C ALA A 89 7.88 9.92 -13.81
N TYR A 90 7.95 8.70 -14.36
CA TYR A 90 8.93 7.68 -13.99
C TYR A 90 9.81 7.23 -15.16
N GLN A 91 11.07 6.93 -14.88
CA GLN A 91 11.97 6.30 -15.84
C GLN A 91 11.86 4.76 -15.74
N PRO A 92 12.04 4.02 -16.85
CA PRO A 92 12.15 2.57 -16.81
C PRO A 92 13.30 2.12 -15.89
N LEU A 93 13.07 1.07 -15.11
CA LEU A 93 14.09 0.45 -14.27
C LEU A 93 15.08 -0.35 -15.13
N ASP A 94 16.37 -0.16 -14.89
CA ASP A 94 17.42 -1.02 -15.42
C ASP A 94 17.45 -2.33 -14.64
N LYS A 95 16.71 -3.32 -15.13
CA LYS A 95 16.60 -4.65 -14.51
C LYS A 95 17.95 -5.36 -14.38
N SER A 96 18.99 -4.98 -15.13
CA SER A 96 20.33 -5.56 -14.98
C SER A 96 21.02 -5.14 -13.67
N LYS A 97 20.55 -4.06 -13.04
CA LYS A 97 21.01 -3.58 -11.72
C LYS A 97 20.18 -4.13 -10.56
N LEU A 98 19.18 -4.97 -10.86
CA LEU A 98 18.21 -5.49 -9.90
C LEU A 98 18.26 -7.02 -9.84
N PRO A 99 19.40 -7.65 -9.51
CA PRO A 99 19.50 -9.12 -9.43
C PRO A 99 18.49 -9.75 -8.48
N ASN A 100 18.09 -9.07 -7.40
CA ASN A 100 17.12 -9.58 -6.43
C ASN A 100 15.67 -9.63 -6.96
N LEU A 101 15.42 -9.22 -8.21
CA LEU A 101 14.13 -9.48 -8.88
C LEU A 101 13.76 -10.97 -8.90
N GLU A 102 14.74 -11.88 -8.86
CA GLU A 102 14.50 -13.32 -8.82
C GLU A 102 13.78 -13.78 -7.53
N ASN A 103 13.81 -12.96 -6.47
CA ASN A 103 13.18 -13.26 -5.19
C ASN A 103 11.69 -12.89 -5.16
N MET A 104 11.22 -12.07 -6.11
CA MET A 104 9.86 -11.54 -6.11
C MET A 104 8.84 -12.61 -6.49
N ASP A 105 7.64 -12.55 -5.90
CA ASP A 105 6.54 -13.45 -6.20
C ASP A 105 6.04 -13.20 -7.64
N PRO A 106 6.14 -14.19 -8.54
CA PRO A 106 5.78 -14.00 -9.94
C PRO A 106 4.28 -13.75 -10.16
N GLN A 107 3.40 -14.29 -9.31
CA GLN A 107 1.95 -14.06 -9.42
C GLN A 107 1.57 -12.65 -8.99
N LEU A 108 2.19 -12.13 -7.93
CA LEU A 108 1.98 -10.74 -7.52
C LEU A 108 2.55 -9.77 -8.55
N MET A 109 3.74 -10.05 -9.10
CA MET A 109 4.32 -9.23 -10.17
C MET A 109 3.47 -9.26 -11.46
N GLU A 110 2.90 -10.41 -11.82
CA GLU A 110 1.95 -10.53 -12.94
C GLU A 110 0.70 -9.67 -12.72
N ARG A 111 0.15 -9.66 -11.50
CA ARG A 111 -0.99 -8.79 -11.13
C ARG A 111 -0.60 -7.31 -11.19
N ALA A 112 0.54 -6.95 -10.64
CA ALA A 112 1.04 -5.58 -10.67
C ALA A 112 1.28 -5.08 -12.12
N ALA A 113 1.50 -5.98 -13.08
CA ALA A 113 1.65 -5.62 -14.49
C ALA A 113 0.39 -5.01 -15.13
N ALA A 114 -0.77 -5.12 -14.48
CA ALA A 114 -1.98 -4.40 -14.86
C ALA A 114 -1.81 -2.86 -14.75
N TYR A 115 -0.95 -2.41 -13.83
CA TYR A 115 -0.68 -1.01 -13.56
C TYR A 115 0.59 -0.49 -14.24
N ASP A 116 1.57 -1.37 -14.44
CA ASP A 116 2.84 -1.08 -15.09
C ASP A 116 3.18 -2.22 -16.07
N ALA A 117 2.86 -2.03 -17.35
CA ALA A 117 2.97 -3.09 -18.35
C ALA A 117 4.40 -3.66 -18.42
N GLY A 118 4.55 -4.97 -18.13
CA GLY A 118 5.85 -5.64 -18.09
C GLY A 118 6.71 -5.33 -16.86
N ASN A 119 6.13 -4.69 -15.85
CA ASN A 119 6.82 -4.18 -14.65
C ASN A 119 8.07 -3.38 -15.06
N GLU A 120 7.88 -2.41 -15.95
CA GLU A 120 8.96 -1.66 -16.59
C GLU A 120 9.48 -0.53 -15.69
N HIS A 121 8.63 0.09 -14.88
CA HIS A 121 8.91 1.32 -14.13
C HIS A 121 9.02 1.11 -12.63
N ALA A 122 8.43 0.03 -12.09
CA ALA A 122 8.40 -0.17 -10.64
C ALA A 122 8.49 -1.65 -10.22
N VAL A 123 8.84 -1.85 -8.95
CA VAL A 123 8.80 -3.15 -8.27
C VAL A 123 7.97 -3.03 -7.00
N ILE A 124 7.23 -4.08 -6.65
CA ILE A 124 6.40 -4.09 -5.43
C ILE A 124 7.31 -3.96 -4.20
N TYR A 125 6.98 -2.99 -3.34
CA TYR A 125 7.54 -2.86 -1.99
C TYR A 125 6.78 -3.79 -1.04
N MET A 126 5.50 -3.50 -0.89
CA MET A 126 4.54 -4.12 0.01
C MET A 126 3.18 -4.10 -0.69
N TRP A 127 2.26 -4.90 -0.18
CA TRP A 127 0.91 -4.98 -0.71
C TRP A 127 -0.08 -5.22 0.42
N GLY A 128 -1.34 -5.02 0.09
CA GLY A 128 -2.43 -5.33 1.00
C GLY A 128 -3.74 -5.39 0.25
N THR A 129 -4.82 -5.37 1.02
CA THR A 129 -6.16 -5.57 0.49
C THR A 129 -7.13 -4.52 0.96
N THR A 130 -8.21 -4.36 0.21
CA THR A 130 -9.37 -3.60 0.64
C THR A 130 -10.40 -4.57 1.18
N GLY A 131 -10.51 -4.61 2.49
CA GLY A 131 -11.26 -5.61 3.23
C GLY A 131 -12.13 -4.97 4.31
N ILE A 132 -12.32 -5.67 5.42
CA ILE A 132 -13.17 -5.20 6.51
C ILE A 132 -12.37 -5.14 7.81
N GLY A 133 -12.22 -3.94 8.36
CA GLY A 133 -11.80 -3.74 9.73
C GLY A 133 -13.02 -3.66 10.65
N TYR A 134 -12.99 -4.34 11.78
CA TYR A 134 -14.13 -4.34 12.71
C TYR A 134 -13.71 -4.48 14.17
N ASN A 135 -14.52 -3.91 15.06
CA ASN A 135 -14.40 -4.11 16.50
C ASN A 135 -15.05 -5.45 16.88
N ALA A 136 -14.23 -6.44 17.24
CA ALA A 136 -14.68 -7.81 17.46
C ALA A 136 -15.75 -7.90 18.56
N GLY A 137 -15.53 -7.20 19.68
CA GLY A 137 -16.46 -7.20 20.81
C GLY A 137 -17.82 -6.56 20.48
N MET A 138 -17.81 -5.42 19.76
CA MET A 138 -19.07 -4.74 19.38
C MET A 138 -19.87 -5.50 18.33
N VAL A 139 -19.17 -6.18 17.39
CA VAL A 139 -19.79 -7.04 16.39
C VAL A 139 -20.38 -8.28 17.05
N GLU A 140 -19.65 -8.96 17.93
CA GLU A 140 -20.14 -10.12 18.66
C GLU A 140 -21.36 -9.79 19.54
N GLU A 141 -21.35 -8.63 20.22
CA GLU A 141 -22.49 -8.17 21.03
C GLU A 141 -23.79 -8.07 20.21
N ARG A 142 -23.70 -7.59 18.97
CA ARG A 142 -24.86 -7.31 18.11
C ARG A 142 -25.29 -8.50 17.28
N LEU A 143 -24.33 -9.26 16.76
CA LEU A 143 -24.56 -10.33 15.78
C LEU A 143 -24.50 -11.73 16.41
N GLY A 144 -23.80 -11.89 17.53
CA GLY A 144 -23.48 -13.17 18.15
C GLY A 144 -22.25 -13.84 17.52
N ALA A 145 -21.94 -15.05 18.00
CA ALA A 145 -20.77 -15.82 17.56
C ALA A 145 -20.80 -16.25 16.08
N ASP A 146 -21.99 -16.28 15.47
CA ASP A 146 -22.20 -16.65 14.06
C ASP A 146 -22.19 -15.41 13.13
N ALA A 147 -21.59 -14.30 13.57
CA ALA A 147 -21.42 -13.10 12.74
C ALA A 147 -20.62 -13.46 11.46
N PRO A 148 -21.03 -12.95 10.28
CA PRO A 148 -20.34 -13.24 9.02
C PRO A 148 -19.05 -12.42 8.86
N THR A 149 -18.13 -12.51 9.82
CA THR A 149 -16.89 -11.71 9.89
C THR A 149 -15.85 -12.11 8.84
N ASP A 150 -16.12 -13.13 8.03
CA ASP A 150 -15.33 -13.59 6.90
C ASP A 150 -16.00 -13.30 5.55
N SER A 151 -17.03 -12.45 5.51
CA SER A 151 -17.82 -12.19 4.30
C SER A 151 -18.16 -10.71 4.15
N TRP A 152 -18.27 -10.26 2.91
CA TRP A 152 -18.82 -8.95 2.59
C TRP A 152 -20.26 -8.74 3.09
N ALA A 153 -20.97 -9.81 3.46
CA ALA A 153 -22.27 -9.75 4.15
C ALA A 153 -22.24 -8.89 5.42
N LEU A 154 -21.10 -8.79 6.12
CA LEU A 154 -20.96 -7.95 7.31
C LEU A 154 -21.28 -6.46 7.02
N VAL A 155 -21.08 -6.03 5.77
CA VAL A 155 -21.31 -4.66 5.31
C VAL A 155 -22.51 -4.55 4.36
N PHE A 156 -22.64 -5.48 3.41
CA PHE A 156 -23.57 -5.36 2.28
C PHE A 156 -24.88 -6.13 2.44
N ASP A 157 -25.04 -6.96 3.48
CA ASP A 157 -26.34 -7.55 3.82
C ASP A 157 -27.18 -6.51 4.62
N PRO A 158 -28.36 -6.08 4.13
CA PRO A 158 -29.16 -5.08 4.82
C PRO A 158 -29.64 -5.49 6.22
N GLU A 159 -29.91 -6.77 6.47
CA GLU A 159 -30.33 -7.25 7.80
C GLU A 159 -29.16 -7.20 8.80
N VAL A 160 -27.95 -7.52 8.32
CA VAL A 160 -26.73 -7.41 9.13
C VAL A 160 -26.37 -5.95 9.36
N ALA A 161 -26.34 -5.13 8.30
CA ALA A 161 -26.01 -3.72 8.37
C ALA A 161 -26.97 -2.94 9.29
N ALA A 162 -28.26 -3.24 9.25
CA ALA A 162 -29.25 -2.65 10.16
C ALA A 162 -28.91 -2.89 11.64
N ARG A 163 -28.45 -4.11 11.98
CA ARG A 163 -28.08 -4.48 13.36
C ARG A 163 -26.78 -3.83 13.84
N LEU A 164 -25.92 -3.40 12.93
CA LEU A 164 -24.65 -2.71 13.23
C LEU A 164 -24.75 -1.18 13.09
N SER A 165 -25.87 -0.66 12.57
CA SER A 165 -26.05 0.76 12.29
C SER A 165 -25.86 1.66 13.51
N ASP A 166 -26.19 1.18 14.72
CA ASP A 166 -26.04 1.93 15.96
C ASP A 166 -24.57 2.09 16.39
N CYS A 167 -23.76 1.04 16.22
CA CYS A 167 -22.32 1.12 16.50
C CYS A 167 -21.54 1.80 15.39
N GLY A 168 -22.05 1.79 14.15
CA GLY A 168 -21.53 2.59 13.05
C GLY A 168 -20.78 1.76 12.02
N ILE A 169 -21.25 1.85 10.78
CA ILE A 169 -20.61 1.30 9.58
C ILE A 169 -20.02 2.46 8.78
N THR A 170 -18.77 2.32 8.36
CA THR A 170 -18.08 3.27 7.49
C THR A 170 -17.60 2.59 6.23
N VAL A 171 -17.56 3.33 5.13
CA VAL A 171 -17.13 2.81 3.84
C VAL A 171 -16.13 3.79 3.22
N LEU A 172 -15.08 3.28 2.57
CA LEU A 172 -14.14 4.12 1.84
C LEU A 172 -14.88 5.01 0.83
N ASN A 173 -14.39 6.24 0.65
CA ASN A 173 -14.82 7.06 -0.47
C ASN A 173 -14.02 6.71 -1.73
N ALA A 174 -14.04 5.42 -2.11
CA ALA A 174 -13.25 4.83 -3.18
C ALA A 174 -14.15 3.99 -4.10
N PRO A 175 -14.88 4.62 -5.04
CA PRO A 175 -15.89 3.92 -5.85
C PRO A 175 -15.32 2.79 -6.71
N THR A 176 -14.07 2.93 -7.15
CA THR A 176 -13.32 1.94 -7.93
C THR A 176 -12.95 0.70 -7.12
N GLU A 177 -13.16 0.70 -5.80
CA GLU A 177 -12.90 -0.43 -4.91
C GLU A 177 -14.20 -0.95 -4.30
N VAL A 178 -15.06 -0.04 -3.83
CA VAL A 178 -16.31 -0.37 -3.14
C VAL A 178 -17.34 -1.02 -4.08
N ILE A 179 -17.49 -0.50 -5.30
CA ILE A 179 -18.45 -1.08 -6.26
C ILE A 179 -18.02 -2.50 -6.67
N PRO A 180 -16.74 -2.76 -7.03
CA PRO A 180 -16.25 -4.12 -7.23
C PRO A 180 -16.43 -5.06 -6.04
N ALA A 181 -16.18 -4.61 -4.80
CA ALA A 181 -16.44 -5.42 -3.61
C ALA A 181 -17.93 -5.80 -3.48
N ALA A 182 -18.83 -4.86 -3.74
CA ALA A 182 -20.27 -5.10 -3.76
C ALA A 182 -20.70 -6.03 -4.92
N MET A 183 -20.03 -5.95 -6.06
CA MET A 183 -20.20 -6.88 -7.19
C MET A 183 -19.78 -8.29 -6.81
N ALA A 184 -18.61 -8.47 -6.17
CA ALA A 184 -18.14 -9.75 -5.67
C ALA A 184 -19.15 -10.38 -4.69
N TYR A 185 -19.67 -9.59 -3.75
CA TYR A 185 -20.75 -10.02 -2.84
C TYR A 185 -22.02 -10.47 -3.58
N ALA A 186 -22.40 -9.77 -4.66
CA ALA A 186 -23.53 -10.15 -5.50
C ALA A 186 -23.26 -11.38 -6.40
N GLY A 187 -22.07 -11.97 -6.35
CA GLY A 187 -21.65 -13.09 -7.19
C GLY A 187 -21.32 -12.69 -8.64
N LEU A 188 -21.03 -11.42 -8.88
CA LEU A 188 -20.59 -10.89 -10.17
C LEU A 188 -19.06 -10.86 -10.26
N ASP A 189 -18.53 -10.78 -11.48
CA ASP A 189 -17.10 -10.56 -11.70
C ASP A 189 -16.71 -9.13 -11.25
N PRO A 190 -15.88 -8.96 -10.20
CA PRO A 190 -15.50 -7.64 -9.68
C PRO A 190 -14.67 -6.81 -10.67
N THR A 191 -14.13 -7.44 -11.71
CA THR A 191 -13.36 -6.77 -12.78
C THR A 191 -14.20 -6.37 -13.99
N SER A 192 -15.50 -6.71 -13.99
CA SER A 192 -16.40 -6.33 -15.08
C SER A 192 -16.51 -4.81 -15.24
N THR A 193 -16.50 -4.37 -16.49
CA THR A 193 -16.73 -2.98 -16.88
C THR A 193 -18.08 -2.79 -17.58
N ASP A 194 -18.93 -3.82 -17.59
CA ASP A 194 -20.29 -3.71 -18.11
C ASP A 194 -21.10 -2.73 -17.24
N PRO A 195 -21.72 -1.70 -17.83
CA PRO A 195 -22.56 -0.78 -17.08
C PRO A 195 -23.68 -1.45 -16.26
N ALA A 196 -24.20 -2.61 -16.69
CA ALA A 196 -25.23 -3.34 -15.95
C ALA A 196 -24.68 -3.99 -14.67
N ASP A 197 -23.46 -4.54 -14.72
CA ASP A 197 -22.81 -5.13 -13.54
C ASP A 197 -22.42 -4.04 -12.54
N LEU A 198 -21.91 -2.90 -13.04
CA LEU A 198 -21.60 -1.73 -12.22
C LEU A 198 -22.84 -1.14 -11.54
N GLU A 199 -23.95 -1.03 -12.28
CA GLU A 199 -25.25 -0.62 -11.73
C GLU A 199 -25.66 -1.59 -10.62
N LYS A 200 -25.47 -2.90 -10.82
CA LYS A 200 -25.85 -3.90 -9.82
C LYS A 200 -25.00 -3.82 -8.55
N GLY A 201 -23.69 -3.57 -8.69
CA GLY A 201 -22.82 -3.27 -7.56
C GLY A 201 -23.25 -2.01 -6.80
N ALA A 202 -23.61 -0.95 -7.52
CA ALA A 202 -24.13 0.27 -6.90
C ALA A 202 -25.45 0.05 -6.15
N GLU A 203 -26.38 -0.74 -6.71
CA GLU A 203 -27.64 -1.12 -6.06
C GLU A 203 -27.41 -1.85 -4.72
N VAL A 204 -26.38 -2.69 -4.62
CA VAL A 204 -26.01 -3.37 -3.38
C VAL A 204 -25.60 -2.36 -2.31
N VAL A 205 -24.72 -1.40 -2.66
CA VAL A 205 -24.29 -0.35 -1.71
C VAL A 205 -25.46 0.57 -1.34
N GLU A 206 -26.33 0.89 -2.30
CA GLU A 206 -27.58 1.65 -2.06
C GLU A 206 -28.50 0.95 -1.07
N GLY A 207 -28.60 -0.38 -1.13
CA GLY A 207 -29.43 -1.19 -0.24
C GLY A 207 -29.03 -1.10 1.25
N VAL A 208 -27.77 -0.71 1.53
CA VAL A 208 -27.26 -0.51 2.90
C VAL A 208 -26.96 0.95 3.22
N ARG A 209 -27.24 1.88 2.29
CA ARG A 209 -26.85 3.29 2.39
C ARG A 209 -27.39 3.98 3.64
N GLU A 210 -28.59 3.64 4.08
CA GLU A 210 -29.20 4.23 5.28
C GLU A 210 -28.50 3.83 6.59
N TYR A 211 -27.75 2.72 6.58
CA TYR A 211 -27.00 2.20 7.73
C TYR A 211 -25.54 2.66 7.75
N ILE A 212 -25.03 3.17 6.62
CA ILE A 212 -23.68 3.72 6.50
C ILE A 212 -23.65 5.12 7.12
N ARG A 213 -22.79 5.30 8.12
CA ARG A 213 -22.61 6.57 8.85
C ARG A 213 -21.98 7.65 7.97
N TYR A 214 -20.91 7.31 7.25
CA TYR A 214 -20.26 8.20 6.31
C TYR A 214 -19.42 7.43 5.28
N PHE A 215 -19.07 8.13 4.20
CA PHE A 215 -18.06 7.71 3.24
C PHE A 215 -16.80 8.57 3.43
N HIS A 216 -15.69 7.97 3.84
CA HIS A 216 -14.43 8.68 4.06
C HIS A 216 -13.26 7.70 3.99
N SER A 217 -12.11 8.16 3.48
CA SER A 217 -10.95 7.30 3.23
C SER A 217 -9.80 7.50 4.24
N SER A 218 -10.08 7.93 5.47
CA SER A 218 -9.04 8.06 6.52
C SER A 218 -9.59 8.27 7.93
N GLN A 219 -10.69 9.00 8.09
CA GLN A 219 -11.30 9.23 9.41
C GLN A 219 -11.58 7.91 10.17
N TYR A 220 -11.95 6.86 9.44
CA TYR A 220 -12.25 5.54 10.02
C TYR A 220 -11.10 4.94 10.84
N ILE A 221 -9.85 5.30 10.57
CA ILE A 221 -8.68 4.82 11.33
C ILE A 221 -8.80 5.24 12.80
N THR A 222 -9.09 6.53 13.03
CA THR A 222 -9.19 7.08 14.39
C THR A 222 -10.49 6.62 15.05
N ASP A 223 -11.59 6.61 14.30
CA ASP A 223 -12.90 6.22 14.82
C ASP A 223 -12.92 4.72 15.20
N LEU A 224 -12.25 3.83 14.44
CA LEU A 224 -12.06 2.43 14.82
C LEU A 224 -11.22 2.32 16.10
N ALA A 225 -10.04 2.95 16.13
CA ALA A 225 -9.10 2.89 17.26
C ALA A 225 -9.75 3.33 18.59
N ASN A 226 -10.64 4.31 18.54
CA ASN A 226 -11.38 4.82 19.71
C ASN A 226 -12.65 4.02 20.05
N GLY A 227 -13.08 3.10 19.18
CA GLY A 227 -14.36 2.40 19.31
C GLY A 227 -15.59 3.25 18.99
N ASP A 228 -15.42 4.35 18.26
CA ASP A 228 -16.51 5.22 17.81
C ASP A 228 -17.32 4.56 16.67
N VAL A 229 -16.69 3.70 15.86
CA VAL A 229 -17.33 2.86 14.83
C VAL A 229 -16.97 1.39 15.04
N CYS A 230 -17.84 0.48 14.58
CA CYS A 230 -17.63 -0.97 14.77
C CYS A 230 -17.25 -1.71 13.50
N VAL A 231 -17.54 -1.20 12.31
CA VAL A 231 -17.22 -1.84 11.03
C VAL A 231 -16.78 -0.78 10.03
N SER A 232 -15.67 -1.01 9.34
CA SER A 232 -15.23 -0.21 8.20
C SER A 232 -14.82 -1.10 7.04
N VAL A 233 -15.30 -0.76 5.84
CA VAL A 233 -14.55 -1.12 4.63
C VAL A 233 -13.29 -0.25 4.64
N GLY A 234 -12.12 -0.86 4.56
CA GLY A 234 -10.85 -0.15 4.74
C GLY A 234 -9.66 -0.91 4.17
N TRP A 235 -8.55 -0.20 4.00
CA TRP A 235 -7.29 -0.80 3.59
C TRP A 235 -6.67 -1.55 4.78
N SER A 236 -6.09 -2.73 4.53
CA SER A 236 -5.51 -3.58 5.59
C SER A 236 -4.56 -2.80 6.50
N GLY A 237 -3.65 -2.04 5.89
CA GLY A 237 -2.68 -1.22 6.58
C GLY A 237 -3.25 -0.21 7.57
N ASP A 238 -4.28 0.53 7.14
CA ASP A 238 -4.99 1.50 7.97
C ASP A 238 -5.70 0.84 9.16
N VAL A 239 -6.24 -0.37 8.97
CA VAL A 239 -6.90 -1.13 10.05
C VAL A 239 -5.86 -1.65 11.05
N PHE A 240 -4.69 -2.11 10.59
CA PHE A 240 -3.59 -2.49 11.48
C PHE A 240 -3.05 -1.29 12.27
N GLN A 241 -2.96 -0.10 11.65
CA GLN A 241 -2.65 1.13 12.38
C GLN A 241 -3.71 1.45 13.45
N ALA A 242 -5.00 1.28 13.14
CA ALA A 242 -6.06 1.48 14.12
C ALA A 242 -5.95 0.49 15.29
N GLN A 243 -5.65 -0.78 15.00
CA GLN A 243 -5.40 -1.83 15.99
C GLN A 243 -4.21 -1.47 16.90
N ALA A 244 -3.07 -1.09 16.32
CA ALA A 244 -1.88 -0.69 17.08
C ALA A 244 -2.16 0.51 18.00
N ARG A 245 -2.88 1.53 17.51
CA ARG A 245 -3.28 2.70 18.31
C ARG A 245 -4.23 2.33 19.47
N ALA A 246 -5.16 1.41 19.26
CA ALA A 246 -6.05 0.92 20.30
C ALA A 246 -5.29 0.18 21.42
N VAL A 247 -4.32 -0.66 21.03
CA VAL A 247 -3.42 -1.36 21.95
C VAL A 247 -2.57 -0.37 22.75
N GLU A 248 -1.92 0.60 22.09
CA GLU A 248 -1.11 1.63 22.74
C GLU A 248 -1.91 2.50 23.71
N ALA A 249 -3.16 2.81 23.37
CA ALA A 249 -4.06 3.58 24.22
C ALA A 249 -4.60 2.79 25.44
N GLU A 250 -4.36 1.47 25.51
CA GLU A 250 -4.90 0.57 26.54
C GLU A 250 -6.42 0.73 26.76
N ASN A 251 -7.16 1.06 25.70
CA ASN A 251 -8.56 1.47 25.81
C ASN A 251 -9.56 0.30 25.76
N GLY A 252 -9.06 -0.94 25.59
CA GLY A 252 -9.86 -2.16 25.56
C GLY A 252 -10.61 -2.41 24.25
N VAL A 253 -10.34 -1.63 23.20
CA VAL A 253 -10.88 -1.84 21.86
C VAL A 253 -10.09 -2.94 21.16
N ASP A 254 -10.79 -3.99 20.74
CA ASP A 254 -10.23 -5.13 20.02
C ASP A 254 -10.63 -5.04 18.54
N ILE A 255 -9.65 -4.74 17.69
CA ILE A 255 -9.86 -4.55 16.24
C ILE A 255 -9.27 -5.74 15.51
N ALA A 256 -10.08 -6.30 14.61
CA ALA A 256 -9.66 -7.33 13.68
C ALA A 256 -9.81 -6.84 12.24
N TYR A 257 -8.98 -7.39 11.35
CA TYR A 257 -9.09 -7.21 9.91
C TYR A 257 -9.45 -8.55 9.25
N THR A 258 -10.28 -8.51 8.22
CA THR A 258 -10.60 -9.69 7.42
C THR A 258 -10.48 -9.40 5.93
N ILE A 259 -10.02 -10.41 5.20
CA ILE A 259 -10.12 -10.49 3.76
C ILE A 259 -11.35 -11.37 3.48
N PRO A 260 -12.46 -10.82 2.96
CA PRO A 260 -13.68 -11.59 2.77
C PRO A 260 -13.48 -12.81 1.86
N SER A 261 -14.21 -13.88 2.15
CA SER A 261 -14.12 -15.18 1.49
C SER A 261 -14.57 -15.15 0.02
N GLU A 262 -15.36 -14.14 -0.38
CA GLU A 262 -15.67 -13.83 -1.77
C GLU A 262 -14.50 -13.22 -2.54
N GLY A 263 -13.45 -12.80 -1.83
CA GLY A 263 -12.26 -12.11 -2.36
C GLY A 263 -12.24 -10.62 -2.00
N ALA A 264 -11.13 -9.98 -2.32
CA ALA A 264 -10.91 -8.56 -2.08
C ALA A 264 -10.06 -7.95 -3.20
N LEU A 265 -10.13 -6.62 -3.31
CA LEU A 265 -9.18 -5.88 -4.13
C LEU A 265 -7.80 -5.99 -3.49
N VAL A 266 -6.78 -6.26 -4.30
CA VAL A 266 -5.37 -6.17 -3.93
C VAL A 266 -4.76 -4.91 -4.53
N TRP A 267 -4.07 -4.15 -3.70
CA TRP A 267 -3.29 -2.96 -4.08
C TRP A 267 -1.82 -3.21 -3.77
N PHE A 268 -0.94 -2.51 -4.50
CA PHE A 268 0.51 -2.63 -4.34
C PHE A 268 1.12 -1.25 -4.15
N ASP A 269 1.99 -1.11 -3.17
CA ASP A 269 2.88 0.05 -3.08
C ASP A 269 4.18 -0.27 -3.83
N MET A 270 4.58 0.64 -4.71
CA MET A 270 5.49 0.34 -5.81
C MET A 270 6.71 1.23 -5.76
N MET A 271 7.91 0.69 -5.52
CA MET A 271 9.14 1.47 -5.60
C MET A 271 9.42 1.85 -7.05
N ALA A 272 9.46 3.16 -7.32
CA ALA A 272 9.70 3.74 -8.64
C ALA A 272 10.79 4.83 -8.57
N ILE A 273 11.42 5.09 -9.72
CA ILE A 273 12.45 6.12 -9.86
C ILE A 273 11.89 7.27 -10.72
N PRO A 274 11.76 8.50 -10.18
CA PRO A 274 11.32 9.66 -10.96
C PRO A 274 12.23 9.92 -12.18
N VAL A 275 11.68 10.46 -13.27
CA VAL A 275 12.46 10.83 -14.47
C VAL A 275 13.53 11.89 -14.19
N ASP A 276 13.35 12.67 -13.12
CA ASP A 276 14.24 13.74 -12.69
C ASP A 276 15.11 13.38 -11.47
N ALA A 277 15.17 12.09 -11.12
CA ALA A 277 15.97 11.58 -10.01
C ALA A 277 17.44 12.04 -10.13
N PRO A 278 18.00 12.74 -9.12
CA PRO A 278 19.38 13.22 -9.17
C PRO A 278 20.43 12.09 -9.12
N ASN A 279 20.12 10.94 -8.52
CA ASN A 279 21.02 9.82 -8.26
C ASN A 279 20.36 8.46 -8.63
N PRO A 280 20.06 8.21 -9.92
CA PRO A 280 19.34 6.99 -10.34
C PRO A 280 20.13 5.71 -10.06
N ASP A 281 21.46 5.74 -10.05
CA ASP A 281 22.27 4.56 -9.71
C ASP A 281 22.15 4.18 -8.22
N ALA A 282 22.15 5.17 -7.32
CA ALA A 282 21.88 4.95 -5.90
C ALA A 282 20.45 4.42 -5.68
N ALA A 283 19.48 4.94 -6.43
CA ALA A 283 18.09 4.48 -6.37
C ALA A 283 17.96 2.99 -6.71
N HIS A 284 18.59 2.52 -7.80
CA HIS A 284 18.61 1.09 -8.13
C HIS A 284 19.27 0.24 -7.04
N ARG A 285 20.37 0.73 -6.43
CA ARG A 285 21.02 0.03 -5.31
C ARG A 285 20.06 -0.11 -4.12
N PHE A 286 19.32 0.94 -3.78
CA PHE A 286 18.33 0.90 -2.70
C PHE A 286 17.18 -0.05 -3.00
N ILE A 287 16.59 0.03 -4.20
CA ILE A 287 15.51 -0.90 -4.62
C ILE A 287 16.00 -2.35 -4.55
N ASN A 288 17.21 -2.64 -5.05
CA ASN A 288 17.78 -3.97 -4.98
C ASN A 288 18.05 -4.43 -3.54
N PHE A 289 18.56 -3.53 -2.68
CA PHE A 289 18.79 -3.81 -1.26
C PHE A 289 17.49 -4.15 -0.54
N VAL A 290 16.42 -3.38 -0.78
CA VAL A 290 15.11 -3.66 -0.18
C VAL A 290 14.60 -5.04 -0.60
N MET A 291 14.78 -5.44 -1.86
CA MET A 291 14.41 -6.78 -2.36
C MET A 291 15.29 -7.93 -1.84
N ASP A 292 16.29 -7.67 -1.00
CA ASP A 292 16.98 -8.75 -0.29
C ASP A 292 15.99 -9.46 0.65
N PRO A 293 15.95 -10.81 0.68
CA PRO A 293 14.97 -11.55 1.49
C PRO A 293 15.02 -11.21 2.98
N GLN A 294 16.22 -11.01 3.54
CA GLN A 294 16.35 -10.67 4.96
C GLN A 294 15.87 -9.25 5.23
N ILE A 295 16.22 -8.30 4.36
CA ILE A 295 15.81 -6.90 4.52
C ILE A 295 14.29 -6.76 4.42
N THR A 296 13.66 -7.36 3.41
CA THR A 296 12.20 -7.34 3.27
C THR A 296 11.51 -8.03 4.45
N ALA A 297 12.06 -9.14 4.97
CA ALA A 297 11.51 -9.82 6.14
C ALA A 297 11.62 -8.96 7.40
N ASP A 298 12.76 -8.32 7.65
CA ASP A 298 12.95 -7.41 8.78
C ASP A 298 11.94 -6.25 8.75
N ILE A 299 11.72 -5.68 7.55
CA ILE A 299 10.69 -4.66 7.34
C ILE A 299 9.32 -5.23 7.69
N THR A 300 8.95 -6.39 7.14
CA THR A 300 7.64 -7.04 7.40
C THR A 300 7.42 -7.33 8.88
N ASN A 301 8.43 -7.85 9.57
CA ASN A 301 8.38 -8.17 11.00
C ASN A 301 8.17 -6.91 11.86
N TYR A 302 8.64 -5.76 11.38
CA TYR A 302 8.44 -4.49 12.07
C TYR A 302 7.11 -3.82 11.73
N VAL A 303 6.73 -3.73 10.44
CA VAL A 303 5.56 -2.96 10.00
C VAL A 303 4.27 -3.78 9.88
N TRP A 304 4.36 -5.11 9.85
CA TRP A 304 3.21 -6.03 9.76
C TRP A 304 2.40 -5.93 8.44
N TYR A 305 3.07 -5.55 7.35
CA TYR A 305 2.49 -5.59 6.00
C TYR A 305 3.03 -6.75 5.18
N ALA A 306 2.18 -7.30 4.32
CA ALA A 306 2.58 -8.34 3.41
C ALA A 306 3.55 -7.79 2.36
N ASN A 307 4.65 -8.50 2.16
CA ASN A 307 5.62 -8.19 1.11
C ASN A 307 5.42 -9.10 -0.11
N ALA A 308 6.03 -8.73 -1.24
CA ALA A 308 5.99 -9.52 -2.47
C ALA A 308 7.30 -10.30 -2.74
N ASN A 309 8.11 -10.53 -1.72
CA ASN A 309 9.35 -11.29 -1.81
C ASN A 309 9.11 -12.73 -1.34
N ALA A 310 8.88 -13.63 -2.30
CA ALA A 310 8.60 -15.03 -2.03
C ALA A 310 9.74 -15.74 -1.28
N ALA A 311 10.99 -15.32 -1.49
CA ALA A 311 12.15 -15.87 -0.79
C ALA A 311 12.26 -15.39 0.68
N SER A 312 11.55 -14.32 1.06
CA SER A 312 11.55 -13.80 2.44
C SER A 312 10.63 -14.58 3.38
N MET A 313 9.69 -15.37 2.85
CA MET A 313 8.58 -15.94 3.64
C MET A 313 9.03 -16.85 4.80
N GLU A 314 10.18 -17.51 4.69
CA GLU A 314 10.73 -18.34 5.78
C GLU A 314 11.42 -17.52 6.89
N LEU A 315 11.66 -16.22 6.64
CA LEU A 315 12.33 -15.28 7.55
C LEU A 315 11.34 -14.36 8.26
N VAL A 316 10.09 -14.32 7.81
CA VAL A 316 9.01 -13.58 8.45
C VAL A 316 8.49 -14.39 9.64
N ASP A 317 8.18 -13.70 10.75
CA ASP A 317 7.69 -14.33 11.97
C ASP A 317 6.40 -15.13 11.73
N GLU A 318 6.27 -16.28 12.42
CA GLU A 318 5.12 -17.18 12.26
C GLU A 318 3.79 -16.48 12.60
N GLU A 319 3.80 -15.59 13.59
CA GLU A 319 2.61 -14.80 13.97
C GLU A 319 2.08 -13.95 12.81
N ILE A 320 2.98 -13.40 11.98
CA ILE A 320 2.61 -12.58 10.83
C ILE A 320 2.22 -13.47 9.63
N THR A 321 3.02 -14.50 9.33
CA THR A 321 2.73 -15.40 8.19
C THR A 321 1.49 -16.27 8.39
N SER A 322 1.09 -16.51 9.63
CA SER A 322 -0.13 -17.25 9.97
C SER A 322 -1.38 -16.37 10.09
N ASP A 323 -1.24 -15.04 10.10
CA ASP A 323 -2.37 -14.12 10.08
C ASP A 323 -2.98 -14.06 8.66
N PRO A 324 -4.20 -14.56 8.44
CA PRO A 324 -4.84 -14.58 7.12
C PRO A 324 -5.26 -13.18 6.63
N GLY A 325 -5.27 -12.17 7.50
CA GLY A 325 -5.49 -10.76 7.16
C GLY A 325 -4.24 -10.09 6.58
N ILE A 326 -3.05 -10.63 6.86
CA ILE A 326 -1.77 -10.19 6.28
C ILE A 326 -1.41 -11.11 5.10
N PHE A 327 -1.28 -12.41 5.36
CA PHE A 327 -0.97 -13.42 4.35
C PHE A 327 -2.16 -14.36 4.13
N PRO A 328 -3.08 -14.02 3.19
CA PRO A 328 -4.26 -14.83 2.91
C PRO A 328 -3.92 -16.25 2.46
N THR A 329 -4.87 -17.15 2.73
CA THR A 329 -4.81 -18.54 2.25
C THR A 329 -4.74 -18.60 0.73
N ALA A 330 -4.27 -19.73 0.18
CA ALA A 330 -4.23 -19.93 -1.26
C ALA A 330 -5.62 -19.76 -1.92
N GLU A 331 -6.68 -20.23 -1.28
CA GLU A 331 -8.05 -20.08 -1.79
C GLU A 331 -8.49 -18.61 -1.86
N VAL A 332 -8.21 -17.82 -0.82
CA VAL A 332 -8.52 -16.38 -0.81
C VAL A 332 -7.65 -15.65 -1.85
N ARG A 333 -6.36 -16.01 -1.96
CA ARG A 333 -5.45 -15.43 -2.96
C ARG A 333 -5.94 -15.61 -4.39
N GLU A 334 -6.57 -16.73 -4.74
CA GLU A 334 -7.15 -16.97 -6.07
C GLU A 334 -8.34 -16.05 -6.38
N LYS A 335 -9.02 -15.54 -5.33
CA LYS A 335 -10.16 -14.63 -5.46
C LYS A 335 -9.77 -13.15 -5.34
N LEU A 336 -8.49 -12.83 -5.14
CA LEU A 336 -8.03 -11.44 -5.15
C LEU A 336 -8.03 -10.88 -6.58
N TRP A 337 -8.48 -9.63 -6.73
CA TRP A 337 -8.47 -8.91 -8.01
C TRP A 337 -7.73 -7.58 -7.91
N THR A 338 -7.14 -7.14 -9.01
CA THR A 338 -6.63 -5.78 -9.11
C THR A 338 -7.74 -4.81 -9.51
N ALA A 339 -7.56 -3.53 -9.18
CA ALA A 339 -8.47 -2.47 -9.59
C ALA A 339 -8.68 -2.51 -11.13
N PRO A 340 -9.93 -2.50 -11.59
CA PRO A 340 -10.22 -2.50 -13.01
C PRO A 340 -9.74 -1.20 -13.69
N VAL A 341 -9.13 -1.33 -14.86
CA VAL A 341 -8.72 -0.17 -15.67
C VAL A 341 -9.94 0.37 -16.43
N TYR A 342 -10.47 1.50 -15.99
CA TYR A 342 -11.64 2.12 -16.62
C TYR A 342 -11.24 3.05 -17.76
N ASP A 343 -11.94 2.93 -18.90
CA ASP A 343 -11.92 3.97 -19.91
C ASP A 343 -12.69 5.22 -19.42
N SER A 344 -12.54 6.35 -20.12
CA SER A 344 -13.22 7.59 -19.71
C SER A 344 -14.75 7.50 -19.72
N ARG A 345 -15.36 6.52 -20.40
CA ARG A 345 -16.80 6.32 -20.40
C ARG A 345 -17.22 5.55 -19.14
N THR A 346 -16.54 4.47 -18.81
CA THR A 346 -16.77 3.67 -17.60
C THR A 346 -16.52 4.50 -16.35
N ASP A 347 -15.46 5.30 -16.33
CA ASP A 347 -15.15 6.22 -15.23
C ASP A 347 -16.31 7.21 -14.94
N ARG A 348 -16.90 7.79 -16.00
CA ARG A 348 -18.09 8.65 -15.87
C ARG A 348 -19.32 7.90 -15.37
N VAL A 349 -19.47 6.63 -15.72
CA VAL A 349 -20.56 5.79 -15.21
C VAL A 349 -20.37 5.57 -13.72
N VAL A 350 -19.20 5.10 -13.31
CA VAL A 350 -18.83 4.84 -11.91
C VAL A 350 -18.96 6.10 -11.05
N THR A 351 -18.44 7.23 -11.51
CA THR A 351 -18.57 8.53 -10.81
C THR A 351 -20.04 8.92 -10.60
N ARG A 352 -20.89 8.74 -11.62
CA ARG A 352 -22.33 9.04 -11.52
C ARG A 352 -23.03 8.11 -10.53
N LEU A 353 -22.78 6.80 -10.62
CA LEU A 353 -23.33 5.80 -9.70
C LEU A 353 -22.92 6.12 -8.26
N TRP A 354 -21.64 6.41 -8.05
CA TRP A 354 -21.13 6.75 -6.73
C TRP A 354 -21.75 8.02 -6.15
N THR A 355 -21.93 9.05 -6.98
CA THR A 355 -22.60 10.29 -6.53
C THR A 355 -24.02 9.97 -6.03
N ARG A 356 -24.78 9.15 -6.78
CA ARG A 356 -26.12 8.69 -6.37
C ARG A 356 -26.07 7.90 -5.05
N VAL A 357 -25.20 6.90 -4.95
CA VAL A 357 -24.98 6.11 -3.72
C VAL A 357 -24.66 7.02 -2.54
N ALA A 358 -23.62 7.85 -2.65
CA ALA A 358 -23.11 8.67 -1.55
C ALA A 358 -24.11 9.75 -1.10
N THR A 359 -24.89 10.32 -2.03
CA THR A 359 -25.89 11.36 -1.70
C THR A 359 -27.27 10.81 -1.36
N GLY A 360 -27.56 9.55 -1.70
CA GLY A 360 -28.88 8.92 -1.55
C GLY A 360 -29.94 9.52 -2.50
N GLN A 361 -29.54 10.02 -3.68
CA GLN A 361 -30.40 10.73 -4.64
C GLN A 361 -30.52 10.07 -6.00
#